data_AF-A0A397TPW3-F1
#
_entry.id   AF-A0A397TPW3-F1
#
_cell.length_a   1.000
_cell.length_b   1.000
_cell.length_c   1.000
_cell.angle_alpha   90.00
_cell.angle_beta   90.00
_cell.angle_gamma   90.00
#
_symmetry.space_group_name_H-M   'P 1'
#
loop_
_entity.id
_entity.type
_entity.pdbx_description
1 polymer ?
#
loop_
_entity_poly.entity_id
_entity_poly.type
_entity_poly.pdbx_seq_one_letter_code
_entity_poly.pdbx_strand_id
1 'polypeptide(L)'
;MESPLRVLPMESQVGGGSSWWNLGDPYTLGYNYQHGIEVEKDEHKAFVYYQKSADIGNAKGIYQVGECYYYGTGVEKDEHKIFIYYQKSAILAEYLMLGKRNWS
;
A
#
# COMPACT_ATOMS: atom_id res chain seq x y z
N MET A 1 27.01 -12.13 9.60
CA MET A 1 27.25 -11.77 8.20
C MET A 1 25.98 -12.08 7.45
N GLU A 2 25.30 -11.05 6.97
CA GLU A 2 24.01 -11.16 6.29
C GLU A 2 24.14 -12.01 5.02
N SER A 3 23.25 -12.98 4.87
CA SER A 3 23.18 -13.81 3.66
C SER A 3 22.24 -13.14 2.66
N PRO A 4 22.61 -13.04 1.37
CA PRO A 4 21.85 -12.32 0.37
C PRO A 4 20.53 -13.04 0.07
N LEU A 5 19.44 -12.27 -0.02
CA LEU A 5 18.11 -12.76 -0.37
C LEU A 5 18.16 -13.57 -1.67
N ARG A 6 18.06 -14.89 -1.52
CA ARG A 6 18.04 -15.86 -2.60
C ARG A 6 16.65 -15.82 -3.24
N VAL A 7 16.58 -15.27 -4.45
CA VAL A 7 15.43 -15.42 -5.35
C VAL A 7 15.28 -16.91 -5.62
N LEU A 8 14.25 -17.54 -5.08
CA LEU A 8 14.00 -18.98 -5.27
C LEU A 8 13.22 -19.23 -6.58
N PRO A 9 13.54 -20.32 -7.30
CA PRO A 9 13.03 -20.58 -8.64
C PRO A 9 11.57 -21.05 -8.63
N MET A 10 10.82 -20.61 -9.64
CA MET A 10 9.50 -21.13 -10.00
C MET A 10 9.64 -22.61 -10.39
N GLU A 11 9.02 -23.53 -9.63
CA GLU A 11 8.11 -24.57 -10.14
C GLU A 11 7.69 -25.60 -9.06
N SER A 12 6.47 -26.11 -9.26
CA SER A 12 5.81 -27.29 -8.63
C SER A 12 4.98 -27.13 -7.33
N GLN A 13 3.75 -26.68 -7.54
CA GLN A 13 2.45 -27.34 -7.22
C GLN A 13 2.15 -27.82 -5.78
N VAL A 14 1.09 -27.27 -5.16
CA VAL A 14 -0.15 -28.03 -4.81
C VAL A 14 -1.36 -27.12 -4.46
N GLY A 15 -2.42 -27.23 -5.27
CA GLY A 15 -3.83 -27.38 -4.83
C GLY A 15 -4.57 -26.26 -4.10
N GLY A 16 -5.50 -25.59 -4.81
CA GLY A 16 -6.79 -25.16 -4.25
C GLY A 16 -7.17 -23.69 -4.43
N GLY A 17 -8.03 -23.41 -5.42
CA GLY A 17 -9.04 -22.33 -5.38
C GLY A 17 -8.58 -20.88 -5.23
N SER A 18 -8.63 -20.15 -6.35
CA SER A 18 -8.55 -18.68 -6.49
C SER A 18 -7.19 -18.02 -6.16
N SER A 19 -6.88 -16.95 -6.89
CA SER A 19 -5.96 -15.88 -6.45
C SER A 19 -4.46 -15.98 -6.72
N TRP A 20 -3.99 -16.63 -7.80
CA TRP A 20 -2.60 -16.40 -8.27
C TRP A 20 -2.34 -14.96 -8.77
N TRP A 21 -3.39 -14.11 -8.87
CA TRP A 21 -3.30 -12.70 -9.27
C TRP A 21 -3.33 -11.69 -8.11
N ASN A 22 -3.57 -12.10 -6.85
CA ASN A 22 -3.73 -11.17 -5.72
C ASN A 22 -2.50 -11.01 -4.82
N LEU A 23 -1.40 -11.70 -5.08
CA LEU A 23 -0.20 -11.64 -4.23
C LEU A 23 0.69 -10.40 -4.43
N GLY A 24 0.33 -9.45 -5.31
CA GLY A 24 1.34 -8.56 -5.90
C GLY A 24 1.45 -7.12 -5.40
N ASP A 25 0.41 -6.55 -4.79
CA ASP A 25 0.34 -5.10 -4.55
C ASP A 25 0.32 -4.77 -3.04
N PRO A 26 1.22 -3.88 -2.56
CA PRO A 26 1.25 -3.47 -1.15
C PRO A 26 -0.09 -2.88 -0.66
N TYR A 27 -0.89 -2.22 -1.50
CA TYR A 27 -2.19 -1.71 -1.09
C TYR A 27 -3.16 -2.85 -0.75
N THR A 28 -3.24 -3.89 -1.58
CA THR A 28 -4.12 -5.04 -1.37
C THR A 28 -3.71 -5.81 -0.11
N LEU A 29 -2.41 -5.97 0.14
CA LEU A 29 -1.92 -6.56 1.40
C LEU A 29 -2.31 -5.71 2.61
N GLY A 30 -2.17 -4.39 2.53
CA GLY A 30 -2.60 -3.48 3.59
C GLY A 30 -4.10 -3.59 3.87
N TYR A 31 -4.92 -3.65 2.82
CA TYR A 31 -6.36 -3.83 2.90
C TYR A 31 -6.75 -5.16 3.56
N ASN A 32 -6.08 -6.24 3.21
CA ASN A 32 -6.34 -7.55 3.81
C ASN A 32 -6.02 -7.57 5.30
N TYR A 33 -4.90 -6.97 5.73
CA TYR A 33 -4.58 -6.82 7.16
C TYR A 33 -5.55 -5.89 7.90
N GLN A 34 -6.05 -4.82 7.26
CA GLN A 34 -7.02 -3.93 7.89
C GLN A 34 -8.37 -4.62 8.14
N HIS A 35 -8.81 -5.46 7.20
CA HIS A 35 -10.13 -6.09 7.24
C HIS A 35 -10.12 -7.55 7.72
N GLY A 36 -8.94 -8.14 7.95
CA GLY A 36 -8.81 -9.54 8.32
C GLY A 36 -9.25 -10.50 7.21
N ILE A 37 -9.01 -10.13 5.95
CA ILE A 37 -9.38 -10.95 4.77
C ILE A 37 -8.20 -11.87 4.49
N GLU A 38 -8.42 -13.19 4.60
CA GLU A 38 -7.40 -14.24 4.38
C GLU A 38 -6.20 -14.21 5.35
N VAL A 39 -6.08 -13.17 6.18
CA VAL A 39 -5.07 -12.99 7.23
C VAL A 39 -5.71 -12.50 8.52
N GLU A 40 -5.04 -12.68 9.65
CA GLU A 40 -5.46 -12.08 10.91
C GLU A 40 -5.42 -10.55 10.82
N LYS A 41 -6.46 -9.89 11.35
CA LYS A 41 -6.56 -8.43 11.36
C LYS A 41 -5.40 -7.83 12.15
N ASP A 42 -4.63 -6.95 11.51
CA ASP A 42 -3.47 -6.29 12.11
C ASP A 42 -3.35 -4.88 11.53
N GLU A 43 -3.85 -3.90 12.27
CA GLU A 43 -3.91 -2.51 11.82
C GLU A 43 -2.52 -1.89 11.66
N HIS A 44 -1.55 -2.31 12.46
CA HIS A 44 -0.17 -1.84 12.35
C HIS A 44 0.49 -2.38 11.07
N LYS A 45 0.31 -3.67 10.76
CA LYS A 45 0.78 -4.21 9.47
C LYS A 45 0.07 -3.57 8.30
N ALA A 46 -1.23 -3.30 8.40
CA ALA A 46 -1.98 -2.60 7.36
C ALA A 46 -1.33 -1.24 7.03
N PHE A 47 -1.04 -0.45 8.06
CA PHE A 47 -0.34 0.82 7.94
C PHE A 47 1.03 0.68 7.24
N VAL A 48 1.84 -0.29 7.64
CA VAL A 48 3.16 -0.53 7.01
C VAL A 48 3.03 -0.83 5.51
N TYR A 49 2.04 -1.62 5.11
CA TYR A 49 1.82 -1.95 3.71
C TYR A 49 1.25 -0.78 2.89
N TYR A 50 0.38 0.04 3.48
CA TYR A 50 -0.05 1.30 2.86
C TYR A 50 1.11 2.28 2.68
N GLN A 51 2.03 2.35 3.64
CA GLN A 51 3.23 3.17 3.50
C GLN A 51 4.09 2.69 2.33
N LYS A 52 4.33 1.38 2.21
CA LYS A 52 5.02 0.80 1.05
C LYS A 52 4.32 1.13 -0.28
N SER A 53 2.99 1.12 -0.29
CA SER A 53 2.20 1.51 -1.46
C SER A 53 2.36 3.00 -1.79
N ALA A 54 2.38 3.86 -0.77
CA ALA A 54 2.63 5.28 -0.91
C ALA A 54 4.04 5.58 -1.46
N ASP A 55 5.05 4.82 -1.00
CA ASP A 55 6.45 5.00 -1.40
C ASP A 55 6.69 4.66 -2.87
N ILE A 56 5.92 3.73 -3.46
CA ILE A 56 5.94 3.45 -4.90
C ILE A 56 5.07 4.41 -5.73
N GLY A 57 4.56 5.48 -5.11
CA GLY A 57 3.75 6.50 -5.78
C GLY A 57 2.31 6.09 -6.08
N ASN A 58 1.78 5.05 -5.41
CA ASN A 58 0.39 4.67 -5.57
C ASN A 58 -0.52 5.69 -4.86
N ALA A 59 -1.35 6.38 -5.62
CA ALA A 59 -2.29 7.37 -5.10
C ALA A 59 -3.23 6.80 -4.02
N LYS A 60 -3.68 5.55 -4.17
CA LYS A 60 -4.52 4.88 -3.17
C LYS A 60 -3.74 4.61 -1.88
N GLY A 61 -2.47 4.21 -2.00
CA GLY A 61 -1.58 4.03 -0.86
C GLY A 61 -1.38 5.33 -0.07
N ILE A 62 -1.06 6.43 -0.76
CA ILE A 62 -0.89 7.75 -0.13
C ILE A 62 -2.15 8.19 0.60
N TYR A 63 -3.32 8.02 -0.02
CA TYR A 63 -4.60 8.34 0.60
C TYR A 63 -4.85 7.50 1.87
N GLN A 64 -4.65 6.19 1.81
CA GLN A 64 -4.86 5.30 2.96
C GLN A 64 -3.92 5.61 4.13
N VAL A 65 -2.67 6.04 3.87
CA VAL A 65 -1.77 6.48 4.94
C VAL A 65 -2.30 7.75 5.63
N GLY A 66 -2.85 8.70 4.87
CA GLY A 66 -3.51 9.88 5.43
C GLY A 66 -4.69 9.50 6.33
N GLU A 67 -5.53 8.58 5.89
CA GLU A 67 -6.65 8.04 6.67
C GLU A 67 -6.19 7.31 7.94
N CYS A 68 -5.09 6.54 7.87
CA CYS A 68 -4.51 5.90 9.05
C CYS A 68 -4.11 6.92 10.13
N TYR A 69 -3.48 8.03 9.75
CA TYR A 69 -3.15 9.11 10.69
C TYR A 69 -4.38 9.88 11.18
N TYR A 70 -5.46 9.96 10.40
CA TYR A 70 -6.70 10.63 10.80
C TYR A 70 -7.51 9.80 11.81
N TYR A 71 -7.71 8.52 11.53
CA TYR A 71 -8.47 7.62 12.40
C TYR A 71 -7.62 7.02 13.53
N GLY A 72 -6.29 7.07 13.42
CA GLY A 72 -5.39 6.41 14.36
C GLY A 72 -5.32 4.89 14.15
N THR A 73 -5.46 4.44 12.91
CA THR A 73 -5.50 3.01 12.56
C THR A 73 -4.07 2.49 12.43
N GLY A 74 -3.63 1.69 13.41
CA GLY A 74 -2.28 1.10 13.42
C GLY A 74 -1.13 2.08 13.67
N VAL A 75 -1.44 3.36 13.87
CA VAL A 75 -0.49 4.44 14.18
C VAL A 75 -1.18 5.49 15.04
N GLU A 76 -0.43 6.24 15.84
CA GLU A 76 -0.98 7.38 16.58
C GLU A 76 -1.45 8.47 15.63
N LYS A 77 -2.53 9.15 16.01
CA LYS A 77 -3.06 10.27 15.24
C LYS A 77 -2.04 11.41 15.17
N ASP A 78 -1.86 11.98 13.99
CA ASP A 78 -0.89 13.05 13.76
C ASP A 78 -1.43 14.02 12.71
N GLU A 79 -1.96 15.16 13.17
CA GLU A 79 -2.56 16.19 12.32
C GLU A 79 -1.59 16.79 11.30
N HIS A 80 -0.31 16.94 11.68
CA HIS A 80 0.72 17.42 10.76
C HIS A 80 0.95 16.43 9.63
N LYS A 81 1.00 15.13 9.94
CA LYS A 81 1.15 14.10 8.90
C LYS A 81 -0.09 13.99 8.03
N ILE A 82 -1.30 14.10 8.57
CA ILE A 82 -2.53 14.11 7.74
C ILE A 82 -2.44 15.20 6.67
N PHE A 83 -2.07 16.43 7.07
CA PHE A 83 -1.91 17.53 6.14
C PHE A 83 -0.88 17.24 5.04
N ILE A 84 0.28 16.68 5.42
CA ILE A 84 1.34 16.32 4.47
C ILE A 84 0.87 15.27 3.46
N TYR A 85 0.21 14.20 3.90
CA TYR A 85 -0.23 13.13 2.99
C TYR A 85 -1.38 13.56 2.08
N TYR A 86 -2.30 14.42 2.55
CA TYR A 86 -3.32 15.01 1.69
C TYR A 86 -2.73 15.97 0.66
N GLN A 87 -1.75 16.79 1.04
CA GLN A 87 -1.03 17.62 0.07
C GLN A 87 -0.31 16.79 -0.99
N LYS A 88 0.36 15.69 -0.58
CA LYS A 88 0.99 14.74 -1.51
C LYS A 88 -0.03 14.12 -2.47
N SER A 89 -1.19 13.71 -1.97
CA SER A 89 -2.26 13.14 -2.80
C SER A 89 -2.78 14.15 -3.83
N ALA A 90 -2.95 15.42 -3.44
CA ALA A 90 -3.39 16.48 -4.35
C ALA A 90 -2.37 16.77 -5.45
N ILE A 91 -1.07 16.88 -5.08
CA ILE A 91 0.02 17.10 -6.05
C ILE A 91 0.13 15.93 -7.02
N LEU A 92 0.01 14.69 -6.53
CA LEU A 92 0.05 13.52 -7.39
C LEU A 92 -1.12 13.51 -8.38
N ALA A 93 -2.32 13.88 -7.94
CA ALA A 93 -3.48 14.00 -8.82
C ALA A 93 -3.25 15.05 -9.93
N GLU A 94 -2.69 16.21 -9.59
CA GLU A 94 -2.36 17.26 -10.56
C GLU A 94 -1.29 16.81 -11.57
N TYR A 95 -0.23 16.15 -11.09
CA TYR A 95 0.84 15.60 -11.96
C TYR A 95 0.29 14.60 -12.98
N LEU A 96 -0.61 13.70 -12.56
CA LEU A 96 -1.27 12.74 -13.43
C LEU A 96 -2.18 13.41 -14.47
N MET A 97 -2.78 14.56 -14.15
CA MET A 97 -3.59 15.34 -15.09
C MET A 97 -2.73 16.06 -16.13
N LEU A 98 -1.61 16.66 -15.71
CA LEU A 98 -0.69 17.38 -16.60
C LEU A 98 0.07 16.44 -17.54
N GLY A 99 0.46 15.25 -17.08
CA GLY A 99 1.15 14.25 -17.91
C GLY A 99 0.34 13.79 -19.14
N LYS A 100 -0.99 13.87 -19.10
CA LYS A 100 -1.88 13.51 -20.23
C LYS A 100 -2.02 14.62 -21.27
N ARG A 101 -1.61 15.85 -20.99
CA ARG A 101 -1.71 17.00 -21.90
C ARG A 101 -0.55 17.12 -22.88
N ASN A 102 0.57 16.44 -22.65
CA ASN A 102 1.79 16.55 -23.46
C ASN A 102 1.93 15.51 -24.60
N TRP A 103 0.90 14.68 -24.84
CA TRP A 103 0.90 13.67 -25.90
C TRP A 103 -0.28 13.83 -26.87
N SER A 104 -0.64 15.07 -27.20
CA SER A 104 -1.68 15.41 -28.19
C SER A 104 -1.09 16.09 -29.41
#